data_AF-A0A5J4P4E0-F1
#
_entry.id   AF-A0A5J4P4E0-F1
#
_cell.length_a   1.000
_cell.length_b   1.000
_cell.length_c   1.000
_cell.angle_alpha   90.00
_cell.angle_beta   90.00
_cell.angle_gamma   90.00
#
_symmetry.space_group_name_H-M   'P 1'
#
loop_
_entity.id
_entity.type
_entity.pdbx_description
1 polymer ?
#
loop_
_entity_poly.entity_id
_entity_poly.type
_entity_poly.pdbx_seq_one_letter_code
_entity_poly.pdbx_strand_id
1 'polypeptide(L)'
;NQLGYQPNSTKVAVLISTTDNSNTVFNVIDSKTNKPVFENKGSITNAGRWGMKQALRLNFSSLTTEGEYYIECNGAKSPLFRINPNVYNGTADFILNYMRQQRCGYNPYLDTVCHQHDGYIVDHPTREGEKIDVRGGWHDASDCLQYLATSANATFQMLFAWQQTPDKTIY
;
A
#
# COMPACT_ATOMS: atom_id res chain seq x y z
N ASN A 1 -3.70 -3.67 9.25
CA ASN A 1 -3.44 -4.14 7.88
C ASN A 1 -4.63 -4.98 7.45
N GLN A 2 -5.35 -4.58 6.39
CA GLN A 2 -6.56 -5.30 5.95
C GLN A 2 -6.24 -6.52 5.06
N LEU A 3 -5.06 -6.58 4.44
CA LEU A 3 -4.61 -7.79 3.75
C LEU A 3 -4.29 -8.92 4.76
N GLY A 4 -3.71 -8.53 5.90
CA GLY A 4 -3.35 -9.44 6.98
C GLY A 4 -1.90 -9.29 7.41
N TYR A 5 -1.37 -10.35 8.02
CA TYR A 5 -0.02 -10.40 8.57
C TYR A 5 0.60 -11.77 8.30
N GLN A 6 1.92 -11.83 8.17
CA GLN A 6 2.63 -13.11 8.14
C GLN A 6 2.78 -13.66 9.57
N PRO A 7 2.84 -14.99 9.77
CA PRO A 7 2.95 -15.62 11.08
C PRO A 7 4.06 -15.02 11.97
N ASN A 8 5.23 -14.74 11.41
CA ASN A 8 6.39 -14.26 12.17
C ASN A 8 6.64 -12.75 12.04
N SER A 9 5.75 -12.01 11.38
CA SER A 9 5.90 -10.55 11.27
C SER A 9 5.38 -9.82 12.50
N THR A 10 5.82 -8.57 12.69
CA THR A 10 5.20 -7.63 13.62
C THR A 10 3.73 -7.41 13.26
N LYS A 11 2.84 -7.52 14.27
CA LYS A 11 1.40 -7.33 14.12
C LYS A 11 0.91 -6.36 15.17
N VAL A 12 0.44 -5.22 14.71
CA VAL A 12 -0.04 -4.14 15.57
C VAL A 12 -1.29 -3.54 14.96
N ALA A 13 -2.34 -3.42 15.78
CA ALA A 13 -3.48 -2.58 15.50
C ALA A 13 -3.37 -1.27 16.29
N VAL A 14 -4.12 -0.26 15.86
CA VAL A 14 -4.11 1.05 16.51
C VAL A 14 -5.55 1.39 16.91
N LEU A 15 -5.75 1.65 18.19
CA LEU A 15 -6.96 2.29 18.69
C LEU A 15 -6.67 3.79 18.81
N ILE A 16 -7.52 4.62 18.20
CA ILE A 16 -7.48 6.07 18.33
C ILE A 16 -8.77 6.49 19.02
N SER A 17 -8.68 7.40 20.00
CA SER A 17 -9.83 7.78 20.83
C SER A 17 -9.84 9.26 21.18
N THR A 18 -11.04 9.80 21.29
CA THR A 18 -11.34 11.13 21.86
C THR A 18 -11.50 11.08 23.38
N THR A 19 -11.61 9.89 23.98
CA THR A 19 -11.67 9.67 25.43
C THR A 19 -10.37 9.08 25.97
N ASP A 20 -10.19 9.19 27.29
CA ASP A 20 -9.14 8.48 28.00
C ASP A 20 -9.44 6.99 27.98
N ASN A 21 -8.47 6.19 27.55
CA ASN A 21 -8.55 4.74 27.43
C ASN A 21 -7.32 4.10 28.09
N SER A 22 -6.80 4.73 29.14
CA SER A 22 -5.69 4.21 29.92
C SER A 22 -6.10 2.87 30.55
N ASN A 23 -5.28 1.83 30.35
CA ASN A 23 -5.52 0.43 30.74
C ASN A 23 -6.43 -0.41 29.83
N THR A 24 -6.68 0.01 28.58
CA THR A 24 -7.43 -0.84 27.64
C THR A 24 -6.76 -2.19 27.39
N VAL A 25 -7.52 -3.25 27.61
CA VAL A 25 -7.24 -4.62 27.15
C VAL A 25 -7.95 -4.83 25.81
N PHE A 26 -7.31 -5.58 24.92
CA PHE A 26 -7.91 -5.98 23.66
C PHE A 26 -7.82 -7.49 23.47
N ASN A 27 -8.75 -8.02 22.70
CA ASN A 27 -8.80 -9.43 22.32
C ASN A 27 -8.64 -9.57 20.81
N VAL A 28 -7.91 -10.60 20.37
CA VAL A 28 -8.01 -11.12 19.01
C VAL A 28 -8.94 -12.32 19.06
N ILE A 29 -10.01 -12.26 18.27
CA ILE A 29 -11.07 -13.27 18.23
C ILE A 29 -10.90 -14.09 16.95
N ASP A 30 -10.95 -15.41 17.08
CA ASP A 30 -11.03 -16.32 15.93
C ASP A 30 -12.41 -16.22 15.30
N SER A 31 -12.46 -15.88 14.00
CA SER A 31 -13.71 -15.61 13.29
C SER A 31 -14.61 -16.83 13.11
N LYS A 32 -14.04 -18.05 13.15
CA LYS A 32 -14.80 -19.30 12.98
C LYS A 32 -15.49 -19.71 14.26
N THR A 33 -14.79 -19.58 15.38
CA THR A 33 -15.27 -20.02 16.71
C THR A 33 -15.91 -18.90 17.51
N ASN A 34 -15.68 -17.64 17.13
CA ASN A 34 -16.02 -16.44 17.91
C ASN A 34 -15.48 -16.48 19.34
N LYS A 35 -14.32 -17.11 19.55
CA LYS A 35 -13.65 -17.19 20.85
C LYS A 35 -12.37 -16.36 20.86
N PRO A 36 -12.03 -15.71 22.00
CA PRO A 36 -10.75 -15.04 22.15
C PRO A 36 -9.62 -16.06 22.08
N VAL A 37 -8.64 -15.81 21.21
CA VAL A 37 -7.43 -16.63 21.04
C VAL A 37 -6.17 -15.90 21.47
N PHE A 38 -6.27 -14.60 21.73
CA PHE A 38 -5.19 -13.77 22.23
C PHE A 38 -5.76 -12.60 23.02
N GLU A 39 -5.12 -12.25 24.12
CA GLU A 39 -5.43 -11.08 24.94
C GLU A 39 -4.14 -10.34 25.29
N ASN A 40 -4.14 -9.01 25.22
CA ASN A 40 -3.04 -8.20 25.70
C ASN A 40 -3.49 -6.77 26.06
N LYS A 41 -2.64 -6.02 26.76
CA LYS A 41 -2.85 -4.60 27.06
C LYS A 41 -2.36 -3.73 25.90
N GLY A 42 -3.12 -2.68 25.59
CA GLY A 42 -2.69 -1.64 24.67
C GLY A 42 -1.59 -0.76 25.27
N SER A 43 -0.56 -0.44 24.49
CA SER A 43 0.50 0.49 24.89
C SER A 43 0.13 1.91 24.46
N ILE A 44 0.06 2.85 25.40
CA ILE A 44 -0.29 4.25 25.14
C ILE A 44 0.77 4.91 24.25
N THR A 45 0.32 5.73 23.32
CA THR A 45 1.18 6.59 22.48
C THR A 45 0.59 7.99 22.35
N ASN A 46 1.44 8.95 21.97
CA ASN A 46 1.02 10.34 21.79
C ASN A 46 0.12 10.46 20.56
N ALA A 47 -1.10 10.97 20.76
CA ALA A 47 -2.09 11.17 19.70
C ALA A 47 -2.40 12.65 19.43
N GLY A 48 -1.71 13.58 20.09
CA GLY A 48 -1.97 15.01 20.01
C GLY A 48 -1.82 15.56 18.58
N ARG A 49 -0.89 15.01 17.79
CA ARG A 49 -0.71 15.39 16.37
C ARG A 49 -1.95 15.08 15.51
N TRP A 50 -2.78 14.12 15.92
CA TRP A 50 -4.01 13.77 15.22
C TRP A 50 -5.25 14.47 15.82
N GLY A 51 -5.08 15.40 16.77
CA GLY A 51 -6.21 16.05 17.46
C GLY A 51 -6.99 15.10 18.35
N MET A 52 -6.38 13.99 18.76
CA MET A 52 -7.03 12.91 19.52
C MET A 52 -6.52 12.91 20.96
N LYS A 53 -7.40 12.53 21.90
CA LYS A 53 -7.03 12.48 23.32
C LYS A 53 -6.03 11.37 23.62
N GLN A 54 -6.18 10.21 22.97
CA GLN A 54 -5.29 9.08 23.18
C GLN A 54 -5.21 8.16 21.96
N ALA A 55 -4.07 7.51 21.79
CA ALA A 55 -3.89 6.39 20.88
C ALA A 55 -3.20 5.24 21.62
N LEU A 56 -3.51 4.01 21.21
CA LEU A 56 -2.89 2.81 21.75
C LEU A 56 -2.41 1.90 20.63
N ARG A 57 -1.22 1.33 20.81
CA ARG A 57 -0.71 0.23 19.99
C ARG A 57 -1.13 -1.09 20.62
N LEU A 58 -1.87 -1.89 19.86
CA LEU A 58 -2.38 -3.20 20.26
C LEU A 58 -1.49 -4.26 19.61
N ASN A 59 -0.44 -4.70 20.31
CA ASN A 59 0.55 -5.63 19.76
C ASN A 59 0.15 -7.09 20.04
N PHE A 60 -0.08 -7.84 18.96
CA PHE A 60 -0.42 -9.26 18.97
C PHE A 60 0.57 -10.08 18.13
N SER A 61 1.83 -9.65 18.08
CA SER A 61 2.85 -10.28 17.24
C SER A 61 3.13 -11.74 17.61
N SER A 62 2.94 -12.12 18.88
CA SER A 62 3.11 -13.49 19.36
C SER A 62 1.99 -14.44 18.93
N LEU A 63 0.86 -13.94 18.41
CA LEU A 63 -0.12 -14.78 17.72
C LEU A 63 0.45 -15.11 16.33
N THR A 64 0.85 -16.36 16.14
CA THR A 64 1.45 -16.85 14.88
C THR A 64 0.56 -17.87 14.15
N THR A 65 -0.43 -18.42 14.84
CA THR A 65 -1.38 -19.39 14.28
C THR A 65 -2.08 -18.80 13.06
N GLU A 66 -2.12 -19.60 11.98
CA GLU A 66 -2.81 -19.19 10.77
C GLU A 66 -4.32 -19.22 10.96
N GLY A 67 -5.00 -18.22 10.40
CA GLY A 67 -6.44 -18.10 10.51
C GLY A 67 -6.97 -16.76 10.07
N GLU A 68 -8.27 -16.58 10.27
CA GLU A 68 -8.98 -15.33 10.03
C GLU A 68 -9.55 -14.83 11.35
N TYR A 69 -9.28 -13.57 11.66
CA TYR A 69 -9.46 -12.97 12.97
C TYR A 69 -10.08 -11.59 12.87
N TYR A 70 -10.57 -11.10 14.00
CA TYR A 70 -10.84 -9.67 14.20
C TYR A 70 -10.39 -9.25 15.60
N ILE A 71 -10.25 -7.96 15.82
CA ILE A 71 -9.90 -7.39 17.13
C ILE A 71 -11.14 -6.78 17.76
N GLU A 72 -11.33 -7.06 19.05
CA GLU A 72 -12.28 -6.36 19.91
C GLU A 72 -11.53 -5.56 20.97
N CYS A 73 -11.90 -4.30 21.12
CA CYS A 73 -11.22 -3.37 22.00
C CYS A 73 -12.18 -2.25 22.39
N ASN A 74 -12.52 -2.14 23.68
CA ASN A 74 -13.41 -1.11 24.22
C ASN A 74 -14.76 -0.99 23.46
N GLY A 75 -15.40 -2.12 23.16
CA GLY A 75 -16.66 -2.18 22.41
C GLY A 75 -16.54 -1.96 20.89
N ALA A 76 -15.36 -1.57 20.39
CA ALA A 76 -15.09 -1.48 18.96
C ALA A 76 -14.64 -2.84 18.41
N LYS A 77 -15.04 -3.12 17.15
CA LYS A 77 -14.68 -4.34 16.41
C LYS A 77 -14.02 -3.96 15.09
N SER A 78 -12.86 -4.57 14.79
CA SER A 78 -12.20 -4.37 13.49
C SER A 78 -12.89 -5.17 12.38
N PRO A 79 -12.65 -4.82 11.11
CA PRO A 79 -12.86 -5.75 10.01
C PRO A 79 -12.03 -7.04 10.20
N LEU A 80 -12.42 -8.08 9.47
CA LEU A 80 -11.66 -9.33 9.42
C LEU A 80 -10.27 -9.09 8.81
N PHE A 81 -9.28 -9.81 9.31
CA PHE A 81 -7.93 -9.88 8.75
C PHE A 81 -7.37 -11.30 8.91
N ARG A 82 -6.34 -11.63 8.13
CA ARG A 82 -5.73 -12.96 8.14
C ARG A 82 -4.35 -12.96 8.76
N ILE A 83 -3.99 -14.06 9.41
CA ILE A 83 -2.59 -14.43 9.64
C ILE A 83 -2.32 -15.61 8.71
N ASN A 84 -1.44 -15.41 7.73
CA ASN A 84 -1.12 -16.43 6.73
C ASN A 84 0.25 -16.12 6.09
N PRO A 85 1.10 -17.11 5.79
CA PRO A 85 2.41 -16.88 5.20
C PRO A 85 2.34 -16.17 3.83
N ASN A 86 1.22 -16.33 3.12
CA ASN A 86 1.01 -15.88 1.75
C ASN A 86 0.15 -14.60 1.63
N VAL A 87 -0.10 -13.85 2.73
CA VAL A 87 -0.98 -12.65 2.71
C VAL A 87 -0.58 -11.58 1.70
N TYR A 88 0.69 -11.55 1.27
CA TYR A 88 1.21 -10.57 0.31
C TYR A 88 1.46 -11.15 -1.08
N ASN A 89 1.19 -12.44 -1.31
CA ASN A 89 1.39 -13.06 -2.62
C ASN A 89 0.51 -12.36 -3.67
N GLY A 90 1.10 -12.04 -4.83
CA GLY A 90 0.43 -11.35 -5.93
C GLY A 90 0.22 -9.84 -5.73
N THR A 91 0.56 -9.27 -4.57
CA THR A 91 0.39 -7.82 -4.33
C THR A 91 1.29 -6.97 -5.23
N ALA A 92 2.51 -7.42 -5.50
CA ALA A 92 3.44 -6.78 -6.44
C ALA A 92 2.87 -6.77 -7.88
N ASP A 93 2.31 -7.88 -8.34
CA ASP A 93 1.69 -7.95 -9.67
C ASP A 93 0.45 -7.07 -9.77
N PHE A 94 -0.33 -7.03 -8.70
CA PHE A 94 -1.53 -6.21 -8.61
C PHE A 94 -1.20 -4.71 -8.75
N ILE A 95 -0.19 -4.21 -8.03
CA ILE A 95 0.20 -2.79 -8.14
C ILE A 95 0.76 -2.46 -9.52
N LEU A 96 1.37 -3.42 -10.24
CA LEU A 96 1.84 -3.20 -11.62
C LEU A 96 0.70 -3.02 -12.62
N ASN A 97 -0.54 -3.42 -12.29
CA ASN A 97 -1.70 -3.09 -13.13
C ASN A 97 -1.91 -1.58 -13.23
N TYR A 98 -1.61 -0.82 -12.18
CA TYR A 98 -1.65 0.64 -12.23
C TYR A 98 -0.64 1.17 -13.27
N MET A 99 0.59 0.67 -13.27
CA MET A 99 1.61 1.08 -14.26
C MET A 99 1.19 0.72 -15.70
N ARG A 100 0.49 -0.40 -15.90
CA ARG A 100 -0.06 -0.78 -17.22
C ARG A 100 -1.19 0.15 -17.65
N GLN A 101 -2.07 0.53 -16.72
CA GLN A 101 -3.18 1.47 -16.94
C GLN A 101 -2.69 2.87 -17.29
N GLN A 102 -1.52 3.27 -16.78
CA GLN A 102 -0.95 4.59 -17.06
C GLN A 102 -0.15 4.66 -18.37
N ARG A 103 -0.12 3.63 -19.21
CA ARG A 103 0.63 3.72 -20.47
C ARG A 103 0.07 4.82 -21.39
N CYS A 104 0.96 5.68 -21.87
CA CYS A 104 0.71 6.68 -22.90
C CYS A 104 1.17 6.18 -24.27
N GLY A 105 0.64 6.75 -25.36
CA GLY A 105 0.82 6.21 -26.71
C GLY A 105 -0.20 5.10 -26.96
N TYR A 106 0.18 3.84 -26.79
CA TYR A 106 -0.78 2.72 -26.78
C TYR A 106 -1.06 2.26 -25.35
N ASN A 107 -2.32 2.33 -24.94
CA ASN A 107 -2.79 1.88 -23.65
C ASN A 107 -3.46 0.49 -23.79
N PRO A 108 -2.81 -0.59 -23.33
CA PRO A 108 -3.33 -1.94 -23.49
C PRO A 108 -4.48 -2.26 -22.54
N TYR A 109 -4.73 -1.44 -21.51
CA TYR A 109 -5.81 -1.66 -20.58
C TYR A 109 -7.15 -1.16 -21.14
N LEU A 110 -7.11 -0.02 -21.82
CA LEU A 110 -8.28 0.59 -22.46
C LEU A 110 -8.42 0.22 -23.94
N ASP A 111 -7.43 -0.50 -24.48
CA ASP A 111 -7.26 -0.77 -25.92
C ASP A 111 -7.44 0.49 -26.79
N THR A 112 -6.73 1.54 -26.39
CA THR A 112 -6.84 2.85 -27.05
C THR A 112 -5.48 3.46 -27.30
N VAL A 113 -5.45 4.39 -28.25
CA VAL A 113 -4.27 5.12 -28.64
C VAL A 113 -4.48 6.58 -28.25
N CYS A 114 -3.61 7.12 -27.40
CA CYS A 114 -3.70 8.49 -26.88
C CYS A 114 -2.42 9.28 -27.20
N HIS A 115 -2.51 10.61 -27.18
CA HIS A 115 -1.37 11.53 -27.28
C HIS A 115 -0.43 11.27 -28.47
N GLN A 116 -1.00 10.95 -29.64
CA GLN A 116 -0.22 10.65 -30.86
C GLN A 116 0.50 11.85 -31.46
N HIS A 117 0.23 13.04 -30.94
CA HIS A 117 0.84 14.29 -31.38
C HIS A 117 1.87 14.82 -30.38
N ASP A 118 2.26 14.05 -29.37
CA ASP A 118 3.37 14.39 -28.48
C ASP A 118 4.72 14.24 -29.21
N GLY A 119 5.70 15.13 -29.07
CA GLY A 119 5.71 16.45 -28.45
C GLY A 119 6.31 17.53 -29.38
N TYR A 120 6.40 18.76 -28.89
CA TYR A 120 7.08 19.87 -29.53
C TYR A 120 8.10 20.45 -28.56
N ILE A 121 9.25 20.85 -29.08
CA ILE A 121 10.29 21.47 -28.26
C ILE A 121 9.86 22.89 -27.90
N VAL A 122 9.94 23.20 -26.61
CA VAL A 122 9.69 24.53 -26.03
C VAL A 122 10.91 24.98 -25.25
N ASP A 123 11.13 26.29 -25.16
CA ASP A 123 12.21 26.95 -24.43
C ASP A 123 13.64 26.55 -24.89
N HIS A 124 13.80 26.13 -26.15
CA HIS A 124 15.11 25.81 -26.73
C HIS A 124 15.66 26.98 -27.58
N PRO A 125 16.95 27.37 -27.45
CA PRO A 125 17.50 28.56 -28.13
C PRO A 125 17.32 28.61 -29.65
N THR A 126 17.28 27.45 -30.32
CA THR A 126 17.24 27.35 -31.80
C THR A 126 16.22 26.35 -32.34
N ARG A 127 15.43 25.68 -31.48
CA ARG A 127 14.56 24.55 -31.89
C ARG A 127 13.11 24.71 -31.41
N GLU A 128 12.74 25.93 -31.04
CA GLU A 128 11.38 26.26 -30.62
C GLU A 128 10.35 25.80 -31.68
N GLY A 129 9.32 25.08 -31.23
CA GLY A 129 8.26 24.56 -32.10
C GLY A 129 8.66 23.36 -32.97
N GLU A 130 9.89 22.86 -32.88
CA GLU A 130 10.30 21.66 -33.62
C GLU A 130 9.55 20.44 -33.08
N LYS A 131 8.96 19.65 -34.00
CA LYS A 131 8.30 18.39 -33.67
C LYS A 131 9.35 17.35 -33.28
N ILE A 132 9.16 16.70 -32.13
CA ILE A 132 9.97 15.56 -31.67
C ILE A 132 9.04 14.41 -31.26
N ASP A 133 9.39 13.17 -31.64
CA ASP A 133 8.63 12.00 -31.19
C ASP A 133 9.09 11.60 -29.79
N VAL A 134 8.21 11.81 -28.81
CA VAL A 134 8.41 11.42 -27.41
C VAL A 134 7.26 10.54 -26.91
N ARG A 135 6.50 9.92 -27.83
CA ARG A 135 5.37 9.06 -27.48
C ARG A 135 5.82 7.84 -26.69
N GLY A 136 4.91 7.31 -25.87
CA GLY A 136 5.15 6.15 -25.01
C GLY A 136 5.21 6.54 -23.55
N GLY A 137 5.89 5.75 -22.71
CA GLY A 137 6.03 6.04 -21.29
C GLY A 137 4.71 5.92 -20.51
N TRP A 138 4.61 6.69 -19.42
CA TRP A 138 3.44 6.70 -18.53
C TRP A 138 2.87 8.10 -18.36
N HIS A 139 1.55 8.18 -18.23
CA HIS A 139 0.85 9.28 -17.58
C HIS A 139 1.30 9.33 -16.11
N ASP A 140 1.71 10.51 -15.66
CA ASP A 140 2.33 10.68 -14.34
C ASP A 140 1.32 10.57 -13.20
N ALA A 141 0.14 11.17 -13.42
CA ALA A 141 -1.01 11.04 -12.54
C ALA A 141 -2.30 11.03 -13.39
N SER A 142 -3.38 11.61 -12.87
CA SER A 142 -4.67 11.68 -13.55
C SER A 142 -4.75 12.72 -14.67
N ASP A 143 -3.74 13.58 -14.80
CA ASP A 143 -3.67 14.70 -15.74
C ASP A 143 -3.12 14.32 -17.13
N CYS A 144 -2.71 13.06 -17.32
CA CYS A 144 -2.15 12.53 -18.56
C CYS A 144 -0.84 13.19 -19.03
N LEU A 145 -0.22 14.04 -18.21
CA LEU A 145 1.10 14.61 -18.48
C LEU A 145 2.21 13.61 -18.17
N GLN A 146 3.42 13.89 -18.64
CA GLN A 146 4.59 13.04 -18.44
C GLN A 146 5.75 13.85 -17.87
N TYR A 147 6.34 13.36 -16.79
CA TYR A 147 7.47 14.02 -16.13
C TYR A 147 8.65 13.06 -16.01
N LEU A 148 9.83 13.53 -16.42
CA LEU A 148 11.05 12.73 -16.39
C LEU A 148 11.46 12.34 -14.97
N ALA A 149 11.40 13.27 -14.02
CA ALA A 149 11.89 13.05 -12.66
C ALA A 149 11.13 11.93 -11.94
N THR A 150 9.80 11.92 -12.04
CA THR A 150 8.93 10.90 -11.46
C THR A 150 9.02 9.58 -12.22
N SER A 151 9.03 9.60 -13.56
CA SER A 151 9.20 8.39 -14.38
C SER A 151 10.55 7.71 -14.13
N ALA A 152 11.64 8.49 -14.01
CA ALA A 152 12.96 7.99 -13.68
C ALA A 152 13.00 7.37 -12.28
N ASN A 153 12.38 8.03 -11.29
CA ASN A 153 12.28 7.47 -9.94
C ASN A 153 11.43 6.19 -9.90
N ALA A 154 10.27 6.16 -10.56
CA ALA A 154 9.43 4.96 -10.64
C ALA A 154 10.20 3.79 -11.28
N THR A 155 10.92 4.07 -12.38
CA THR A 155 11.78 3.08 -13.04
C THR A 155 12.87 2.57 -12.10
N PHE A 156 13.57 3.47 -11.40
CA PHE A 156 14.59 3.10 -10.43
C PHE A 156 14.02 2.23 -9.31
N GLN A 157 12.89 2.61 -8.70
CA GLN A 157 12.28 1.83 -7.61
C GLN A 157 11.86 0.43 -8.07
N MET A 158 11.32 0.29 -9.30
CA MET A 158 10.98 -1.03 -9.86
C MET A 158 12.23 -1.88 -10.12
N LEU A 159 13.29 -1.30 -10.70
CA LEU A 159 14.56 -2.00 -10.92
C LEU A 159 15.25 -2.36 -9.60
N PHE A 160 15.20 -1.48 -8.62
CA PHE A 160 15.75 -1.71 -7.29
C PHE A 160 14.97 -2.82 -6.57
N ALA A 161 13.65 -2.78 -6.58
CA ALA A 161 12.81 -3.86 -6.04
C ALA A 161 13.14 -5.19 -6.70
N TRP A 162 13.23 -5.22 -8.04
CA TRP A 162 13.68 -6.40 -8.76
C TRP A 162 15.05 -6.86 -8.28
N GLN A 163 16.04 -5.96 -8.14
CA GLN A 163 17.40 -6.28 -7.70
C GLN A 163 17.43 -6.87 -6.28
N GLN A 164 16.65 -6.33 -5.35
CA GLN A 164 16.61 -6.76 -3.95
C GLN A 164 15.90 -8.10 -3.73
N THR A 165 15.03 -8.55 -4.65
CA THR A 165 14.35 -9.83 -4.53
C THR A 165 15.33 -11.00 -4.73
N PRO A 166 15.58 -11.87 -3.72
CA PRO A 166 16.54 -12.96 -3.85
C PRO A 166 16.15 -14.00 -4.90
N ASP A 167 14.85 -14.31 -4.97
CA ASP A 167 14.28 -15.23 -5.94
C ASP A 167 13.75 -14.46 -7.16
N LYS A 168 14.45 -14.55 -8.30
CA LYS A 168 14.03 -13.89 -9.54
C LYS A 168 12.94 -14.65 -10.30
N THR A 169 12.62 -15.88 -9.92
CA THR A 169 11.64 -16.72 -10.64
C THR A 169 10.19 -16.31 -10.41
N ILE A 170 9.97 -15.37 -9.48
CA ILE A 170 8.66 -14.79 -9.19
C ILE A 170 8.21 -13.71 -10.20
N TYR A 171 9.08 -13.36 -11.16
CA TYR A 171 8.83 -12.39 -12.23
C TYR A 171 8.78 -13.10 -13.59
#